data_AF-A0A938SVQ2-F1
#
_entry.id   AF-A0A938SVQ2-F1
#
_cell.length_a   1.000
_cell.length_b   1.000
_cell.length_c   1.000
_cell.angle_alpha   90.00
_cell.angle_beta   90.00
_cell.angle_gamma   90.00
#
_symmetry.space_group_name_H-M   'P 1'
#
loop_
_entity.id
_entity.type
_entity.pdbx_description
1 polymer ?
#
loop_
_entity_poly.entity_id
_entity_poly.type
_entity_poly.pdbx_seq_one_letter_code
_entity_poly.pdbx_strand_id
1 'polypeptide(L)'
;MDDTPRHVQEIYRRQIMALTPEERLRMASSLFDTARALVLAGLPPGEEPRRALFLRFYGHDFPDPAQRERILAALLPPSPD
;
A
#
# COMPACT_ATOMS: atom_id res chain seq x y z
N MET A 1 -17.19 11.62 7.62
CA MET A 1 -17.42 10.67 8.73
C MET A 1 -18.22 11.44 9.77
N ASP A 2 -19.51 11.63 9.50
CA ASP A 2 -20.41 12.43 10.35
C ASP A 2 -21.24 11.58 11.32
N ASP A 3 -21.14 10.24 11.21
CA ASP A 3 -21.85 9.32 12.10
C ASP A 3 -21.18 9.18 13.48
N THR A 4 -19.98 9.75 13.67
CA THR A 4 -19.28 9.73 14.95
C THR A 4 -19.67 10.94 15.78
N PRO A 5 -20.36 10.77 16.93
CA PRO A 5 -20.76 11.89 17.78
C PRO A 5 -19.56 12.74 18.22
N ARG A 6 -19.74 14.06 18.32
CA ARG A 6 -18.64 15.01 18.61
C ARG A 6 -17.82 14.66 19.85
N HIS A 7 -18.49 14.25 20.94
CA HIS A 7 -17.81 13.87 22.18
C HIS A 7 -16.86 12.67 21.99
N VAL A 8 -17.18 11.73 21.10
CA VAL A 8 -16.30 10.59 20.76
C VAL A 8 -15.10 11.08 19.97
N GLN A 9 -15.28 12.00 19.03
CA GLN A 9 -14.17 12.60 18.27
C GLN A 9 -13.20 13.35 19.18
N GLU A 10 -13.72 14.06 20.19
CA GLU A 10 -12.90 14.78 21.18
C GLU A 10 -12.10 13.83 22.08
N ILE A 11 -12.71 12.74 22.55
CA ILE A 11 -12.01 11.70 23.31
C ILE A 11 -10.89 11.08 22.47
N TYR A 12 -11.21 10.69 21.23
CA TYR A 12 -10.23 10.11 20.31
C TYR A 12 -9.07 11.08 20.04
N ARG A 13 -9.38 12.34 19.73
CA ARG A 13 -8.36 13.38 19.50
C ARG A 13 -7.46 13.55 20.72
N ARG A 14 -8.01 13.60 21.94
CA ARG A 14 -7.23 13.72 23.17
C ARG A 14 -6.29 12.52 23.35
N GLN A 15 -6.75 11.31 23.08
CA GLN A 15 -5.93 10.11 23.16
C GLN A 15 -4.78 10.12 22.14
N ILE A 16 -5.06 10.49 20.89
CA ILE A 16 -4.02 10.59 19.85
C ILE A 16 -2.98 11.66 20.20
N MET A 17 -3.40 12.80 20.75
CA MET A 17 -2.48 13.88 21.12
C MET A 17 -1.65 13.58 22.37
N ALA A 18 -2.02 12.57 23.17
CA ALA A 18 -1.23 12.11 24.30
C ALA A 18 -0.05 11.21 23.89
N LEU A 19 -0.08 10.64 22.67
CA LEU A 19 0.99 9.82 22.11
C LEU A 19 2.18 10.69 21.67
N THR A 20 3.38 10.12 21.64
CA THR A 20 4.54 10.77 21.04
C THR A 20 4.40 10.86 19.51
N PRO A 21 5.15 11.75 18.83
CA PRO A 21 5.20 11.78 17.37
C PRO A 21 5.52 10.41 16.73
N GLU A 22 6.44 9.65 17.31
CA GLU A 22 6.86 8.33 16.84
C GLU A 22 5.75 7.29 16.97
N GLU A 23 5.02 7.30 18.09
CA GLU A 23 3.88 6.41 18.32
C GLU A 23 2.73 6.70 17.34
N ARG A 24 2.44 7.98 17.07
CA ARG A 24 1.46 8.36 16.05
C ARG A 24 1.89 7.91 14.66
N LEU A 25 3.18 8.05 14.33
CA LEU A 25 3.72 7.60 13.04
C LEU A 25 3.56 6.08 12.90
N ARG A 26 3.94 5.32 13.92
CA ARG A 26 3.79 3.85 13.94
C ARG A 26 2.32 3.44 13.84
N MET A 27 1.42 4.11 14.55
CA MET A 27 -0.02 3.85 14.46
C MET A 27 -0.54 4.07 13.03
N ALA A 28 -0.12 5.15 12.37
CA ALA A 28 -0.50 5.43 10.99
C ALA A 28 0.12 4.43 9.98
N SER A 29 1.37 3.97 10.19
CA SER A 29 2.09 3.12 9.25
C SER A 29 1.88 1.62 9.44
N SER A 30 1.56 1.16 10.66
CA SER A 30 1.43 -0.27 10.99
C SER A 30 0.39 -1.02 10.14
N LEU A 31 -0.70 -0.34 9.78
CA LEU A 31 -1.71 -0.90 8.87
C LEU A 31 -1.14 -1.11 7.47
N PHE A 32 -0.30 -0.20 6.99
CA PHE A 32 0.36 -0.32 5.69
C PHE A 32 1.32 -1.51 5.67
N ASP A 33 2.14 -1.69 6.70
CA ASP A 33 3.06 -2.84 6.79
C ASP A 33 2.30 -4.16 6.80
N THR A 34 1.22 -4.24 7.58
CA THR A 34 0.33 -5.40 7.62
C THR A 34 -0.30 -5.68 6.26
N ALA A 35 -0.87 -4.64 5.62
CA ALA A 35 -1.47 -4.77 4.29
C ALA A 35 -0.44 -5.21 3.24
N ARG A 36 0.76 -4.64 3.26
CA ARG A 36 1.86 -5.02 2.38
C ARG A 36 2.24 -6.50 2.56
N ALA A 37 2.37 -6.97 3.81
CA ALA A 37 2.68 -8.36 4.09
C ALA A 37 1.61 -9.32 3.53
N LEU A 38 0.33 -9.01 3.75
CA LEU A 38 -0.79 -9.80 3.23
C LEU A 38 -0.81 -9.84 1.70
N VAL A 39 -0.59 -8.71 1.05
CA VAL A 39 -0.56 -8.62 -0.41
C VAL A 39 0.58 -9.44 -0.99
N LEU A 40 1.80 -9.30 -0.45
CA LEU A 40 2.97 -10.04 -0.93
C LEU A 40 2.81 -11.55 -0.73
N ALA A 41 2.22 -11.98 0.39
CA ALA A 41 1.93 -13.38 0.66
C ALA A 41 0.90 -14.00 -0.32
N GLY A 42 0.04 -13.17 -0.91
CA GLY A 42 -0.97 -13.61 -1.88
C GLY A 42 -0.52 -13.54 -3.33
N LEU A 43 0.75 -13.24 -3.62
CA LEU A 43 1.27 -13.24 -4.99
C LEU A 43 1.61 -14.66 -5.44
N PRO A 44 1.43 -14.98 -6.73
CA PRO A 44 1.83 -16.26 -7.29
C PRO A 44 3.34 -16.50 -7.12
N PRO A 45 3.76 -17.75 -6.81
CA PRO A 45 5.17 -18.06 -6.62
C PRO A 45 5.95 -17.89 -7.93
N GLY A 46 7.17 -17.37 -7.82
CA GLY A 46 8.11 -17.24 -8.95
C GLY A 46 7.94 -15.98 -9.80
N GLU A 47 6.91 -15.15 -9.55
CA GLU A 47 6.81 -13.84 -10.19
C GLU A 47 7.67 -12.78 -9.49
N GLU A 48 8.20 -11.84 -10.27
CA GLU A 48 8.86 -10.66 -9.71
C GLU A 48 7.79 -9.79 -9.00
N PRO A 49 7.98 -9.44 -7.70
CA PRO A 49 6.95 -8.80 -6.91
C PRO A 49 6.38 -7.51 -7.49
N ARG A 50 7.20 -6.64 -8.10
CA ARG A 50 6.72 -5.36 -8.65
C ARG A 50 5.83 -5.57 -9.87
N ARG A 51 6.16 -6.53 -10.74
CA ARG A 51 5.30 -6.92 -11.88
C ARG A 51 3.95 -7.44 -11.41
N ALA A 52 3.96 -8.36 -10.46
CA ALA A 52 2.74 -8.97 -9.92
C ALA A 52 1.85 -7.93 -9.22
N LEU A 53 2.45 -7.01 -8.45
CA LEU A 53 1.74 -5.89 -7.83
C LEU A 53 1.14 -4.94 -8.87
N PHE A 54 1.90 -4.59 -9.91
CA PHE A 54 1.40 -3.73 -10.98
C PHE A 54 0.17 -4.32 -11.64
N LEU A 55 0.24 -5.58 -12.06
CA LEU A 55 -0.88 -6.25 -12.71
C LEU A 55 -2.10 -6.37 -11.79
N ARG A 56 -1.87 -6.71 -10.51
CA ARG A 56 -2.93 -6.88 -9.51
C ARG A 56 -3.70 -5.59 -9.23
N PHE A 57 -3.01 -4.47 -9.05
CA PHE A 57 -3.65 -3.22 -8.61
C PHE A 57 -3.99 -2.28 -9.77
N TYR A 58 -3.16 -2.24 -10.80
CA TYR A 58 -3.21 -1.23 -11.85
C TYR A 58 -3.40 -1.82 -13.25
N GLY A 59 -3.32 -3.16 -13.41
CA GLY A 59 -3.36 -3.79 -14.73
C GLY A 59 -4.62 -3.50 -15.55
N HIS A 60 -5.73 -3.14 -14.89
CA HIS A 60 -6.98 -2.75 -15.54
C HIS A 60 -7.06 -1.26 -15.87
N ASP A 61 -6.29 -0.41 -15.17
CA ASP A 61 -6.24 1.04 -15.41
C ASP A 61 -5.47 1.37 -16.70
N PHE A 62 -4.71 0.41 -17.22
CA PHE A 62 -3.94 0.51 -18.46
C PHE A 62 -4.48 -0.47 -19.51
N PRO A 63 -5.57 -0.14 -20.22
CA PRO A 63 -6.20 -1.07 -21.16
C PRO A 63 -5.33 -1.39 -22.38
N ASP A 64 -4.47 -0.45 -22.80
CA ASP A 64 -3.51 -0.67 -23.88
C ASP A 64 -2.45 -1.72 -23.49
N PRO A 65 -2.39 -2.87 -24.17
CA PRO A 65 -1.38 -3.89 -23.92
C PRO A 65 0.06 -3.36 -24.13
N ALA A 66 0.28 -2.51 -25.14
CA ALA A 66 1.62 -2.01 -25.44
C ALA A 66 2.14 -1.08 -24.33
N GLN A 67 1.27 -0.26 -23.74
CA GLN A 67 1.59 0.54 -22.57
C GLN A 67 1.90 -0.32 -21.35
N ARG A 68 1.12 -1.37 -21.08
CA ARG A 68 1.39 -2.29 -19.97
C ARG A 68 2.73 -3.00 -20.10
N GLU A 69 3.07 -3.49 -21.28
CA GLU A 69 4.36 -4.14 -21.53
C GLU A 69 5.53 -3.19 -21.30
N ARG A 70 5.42 -1.92 -21.71
CA ARG A 70 6.46 -0.91 -21.43
C ARG A 70 6.66 -0.68 -19.93
N ILE A 71 5.58 -0.59 -19.15
CA ILE A 71 5.65 -0.41 -17.69
C ILE A 71 6.28 -1.66 -17.05
N LEU A 72 5.81 -2.85 -17.44
CA LEU A 72 6.34 -4.12 -16.96
C LEU A 72 7.83 -4.29 -17.26
N ALA A 73 8.30 -3.85 -18.43
CA ALA A 73 9.71 -3.86 -18.80
C ALA A 73 10.52 -2.87 -17.95
N ALA A 74 9.99 -1.68 -17.65
CA ALA A 74 10.66 -0.69 -16.82
C ALA A 74 10.73 -1.07 -15.33
N LEU A 75 9.87 -1.98 -14.87
CA LEU A 75 9.87 -2.48 -13.48
C LEU A 75 10.93 -3.56 -13.23
N LEU A 76 11.48 -4.17 -14.29
CA LEU A 76 12.59 -5.13 -14.16
C LEU A 76 13.87 -4.38 -13.77
N PRO A 77 14.70 -4.92 -12.87
CA PRO A 77 16.04 -4.39 -12.65
C PRO A 77 16.85 -4.45 -13.96
N PRO A 78 17.82 -3.55 -14.19
CA PRO A 78 18.74 -3.70 -15.32
C PRO A 78 19.40 -5.08 -15.24
N SER A 79 19.55 -5.76 -16.38
CA SER A 79 20.30 -7.01 -16.44
C SER A 79 21.67 -6.80 -15.78
N PRO A 80 22.14 -7.74 -14.95
CA PRO A 80 23.53 -7.70 -14.53
C PRO A 80 24.42 -7.89 -15.77
N ASP A 81 25.33 -6.94 -15.98
CA ASP A 81 26.43 -7.05 -16.95
C ASP A 81 27.36 -8.23 -16.63
#